data_AF-A0A816A825-F1
#
_entry.id   AF-A0A816A825-F1
#
_cell.length_a   1.000
_cell.length_b   1.000
_cell.length_c   1.000
_cell.angle_alpha   90.00
_cell.angle_beta   90.00
_cell.angle_gamma   90.00
#
_symmetry.space_group_name_H-M   'P 1'
#
loop_
_entity.id
_entity.type
_entity.pdbx_description
1 polymer ?
#
loop_
_entity_poly.entity_id
_entity_poly.type
_entity_poly.pdbx_seq_one_letter_code
_entity_poly.pdbx_strand_id
1 'polypeptide(L)'
;MIDNCVSTKKQDIDIINFRYGTRYSQRDIHPLLNAYKIMPVELFELASPVEIVQAFLNESKFLTSLKLYILKPFTTTCIKISCSHQTKQLNIEFKEYVDLYTSDSIQQASVYQSKCQCSAMYYPNTYTYGSSRYVTSVSILNQSSIYLGGKSAYTMEVLYDFAGALKSMYSGFENFCNSYNDRIMNSVLNKQLPNEQEIINNLRLLERRSFQNTWLVYRTALFHFFMTNSSSIEIPLLVSDTKQRNNYFLSNIDRWNVLFTSLWSSHKDIKPCKENCSVALITDGCQKPDRHICGFREVYIESEELGNIQWGCGAHPLNDKQHQSKSKYCGKHQHHESKFNTDKLQQQKIFDENQDTKYYTDADCNVSRDDRFMSRTTSYGILITLLNCGVIVSFEELYLCESTTRTLYHWIKTINNYSRSTTIIMPRYWIYDNACGMLLTFNARLRNQRIIITPAVKQLQNMRFVIDRFHMENHKRSICKIKTNPSKYHELNDVNTQACEQLNAKIKQYQNAFSSYTDPKSRIFYLILFHEFNCKLTKISPYKNHSNYVKM
;
A
#
# COMPACT_ATOMS: atom_id res chain seq x y z
N MET A 1 -22.26 -10.20 -28.93
CA MET A 1 -22.17 -11.56 -28.36
C MET A 1 -22.23 -11.45 -26.84
N ILE A 2 -23.42 -11.63 -26.26
CA ILE A 2 -23.63 -11.78 -24.81
C ILE A 2 -24.35 -13.12 -24.67
N ASP A 3 -23.66 -14.09 -24.06
CA ASP A 3 -24.18 -15.43 -23.82
C ASP A 3 -24.96 -15.44 -22.51
N ASN A 4 -26.26 -15.70 -22.61
CA ASN A 4 -26.94 -16.45 -21.57
C ASN A 4 -26.46 -17.90 -21.70
N CYS A 5 -26.10 -18.54 -20.59
CA CYS A 5 -25.78 -19.97 -20.64
C CYS A 5 -27.10 -20.74 -20.84
N VAL A 6 -27.43 -21.02 -22.10
CA VAL A 6 -28.41 -22.05 -22.47
C VAL A 6 -27.66 -23.37 -22.51
N SER A 7 -27.92 -24.25 -21.55
CA SER A 7 -27.47 -25.64 -21.64
C SER A 7 -28.30 -26.35 -22.70
N THR A 8 -27.86 -26.37 -23.96
CA THR A 8 -28.47 -27.22 -24.99
C THR A 8 -27.93 -28.64 -24.88
N LYS A 9 -28.33 -29.38 -23.85
CA LYS A 9 -28.26 -30.84 -23.87
C LYS A 9 -29.68 -31.38 -23.78
N LYS A 10 -30.26 -31.60 -24.98
CA LYS A 10 -31.61 -32.14 -25.26
C LYS A 10 -32.76 -31.27 -24.73
N GLN A 11 -33.42 -30.55 -25.64
CA GLN A 11 -34.79 -29.99 -25.62
C GLN A 11 -35.30 -29.17 -24.42
N ASP A 12 -34.59 -29.07 -23.30
CA ASP A 12 -34.99 -28.27 -22.14
C ASP A 12 -34.08 -27.04 -21.96
N ILE A 13 -34.67 -25.84 -21.99
CA ILE A 13 -34.01 -24.58 -21.65
C ILE A 13 -34.33 -24.27 -20.18
N ASP A 14 -33.33 -24.34 -19.30
CA ASP A 14 -33.39 -23.82 -17.93
C ASP A 14 -32.89 -22.35 -17.94
N ILE A 15 -33.80 -21.37 -17.75
CA ILE A 15 -33.40 -19.98 -17.45
C ILE A 15 -33.34 -19.84 -15.93
N ILE A 16 -32.16 -19.54 -15.39
CA ILE A 16 -31.97 -19.43 -13.94
C ILE A 16 -31.97 -17.96 -13.53
N ASN A 17 -32.95 -17.57 -12.70
CA ASN A 17 -32.96 -16.27 -12.04
C ASN A 17 -32.19 -16.37 -10.72
N PHE A 18 -30.91 -16.00 -10.78
CA PHE A 18 -29.96 -16.21 -9.70
C PHE A 18 -30.17 -15.32 -8.47
N ARG A 19 -31.02 -14.27 -8.54
CA ARG A 19 -31.34 -13.47 -7.36
C ARG A 19 -32.33 -14.17 -6.42
N TYR A 20 -33.17 -15.06 -6.96
CA TYR A 20 -34.24 -15.77 -6.26
C TYR A 20 -34.04 -17.30 -6.23
N GLY A 21 -33.04 -17.83 -6.93
CA GLY A 21 -32.79 -19.28 -7.03
C GLY A 21 -33.85 -20.04 -7.84
N THR A 22 -34.71 -19.33 -8.58
CA THR A 22 -35.78 -19.92 -9.39
C THR A 22 -35.26 -20.37 -10.75
N ARG A 23 -35.55 -21.63 -11.09
CA ARG A 23 -35.42 -22.16 -12.46
C ARG A 23 -36.72 -21.92 -13.19
N TYR A 24 -36.65 -21.22 -14.31
CA TYR A 24 -37.74 -21.15 -15.26
C TYR A 24 -37.52 -22.25 -16.30
N SER A 25 -38.38 -23.24 -16.25
CA SER A 25 -38.51 -24.27 -17.28
C SER A 25 -39.15 -23.67 -18.54
N GLN A 26 -39.09 -24.40 -19.65
CA GLN A 26 -39.82 -24.05 -20.87
C GLN A 26 -41.33 -23.83 -20.61
N ARG A 27 -41.90 -24.55 -19.63
CA ARG A 27 -43.30 -24.39 -19.19
C ARG A 27 -43.57 -23.06 -18.50
N ASP A 28 -42.60 -22.48 -17.82
CA ASP A 28 -42.74 -21.19 -17.13
C ASP A 28 -42.63 -20.00 -18.10
N ILE A 29 -41.94 -20.21 -19.22
CA ILE A 29 -41.70 -19.20 -20.26
C ILE A 29 -42.81 -19.24 -21.33
N HIS A 30 -43.45 -20.40 -21.54
CA HIS A 30 -44.45 -20.60 -22.58
C HIS A 30 -45.72 -19.72 -22.44
N PRO A 31 -46.31 -19.51 -21.25
CA PRO A 31 -47.41 -18.57 -21.07
C PRO A 31 -47.04 -17.13 -21.43
N LEU A 32 -45.79 -16.74 -21.18
CA LEU A 32 -45.26 -15.41 -21.52
C LEU A 32 -45.06 -15.26 -23.04
N LEU A 33 -44.47 -16.26 -23.72
CA LEU A 33 -44.32 -16.23 -25.19
C LEU A 33 -45.68 -16.18 -25.90
N ASN A 34 -46.68 -16.91 -25.39
CA ASN A 34 -48.05 -16.88 -25.91
C ASN A 34 -48.75 -15.54 -25.67
N ALA A 35 -48.51 -14.87 -24.53
CA ALA A 35 -49.09 -13.56 -24.23
C ALA A 35 -48.63 -12.46 -25.21
N TYR A 36 -47.42 -12.59 -25.77
CA TYR A 36 -46.84 -11.63 -26.72
C TYR A 36 -46.91 -12.09 -28.18
N LYS A 37 -47.59 -13.22 -28.47
CA LYS A 37 -47.73 -13.83 -29.81
C LYS A 37 -46.39 -14.08 -30.52
N ILE A 38 -45.31 -14.33 -29.78
CA ILE A 38 -44.01 -14.56 -30.38
C ILE A 38 -43.80 -16.06 -30.56
N MET A 39 -43.66 -16.53 -31.80
CA MET A 39 -43.37 -17.94 -32.05
C MET A 39 -41.94 -18.25 -31.56
N PRO A 40 -41.73 -19.33 -30.78
CA PRO A 40 -40.41 -19.66 -30.24
C PRO A 40 -39.31 -19.76 -31.30
N VAL A 41 -39.66 -20.17 -32.52
CA VAL A 41 -38.74 -20.32 -33.66
C VAL A 41 -38.25 -18.98 -34.19
N GLU A 42 -39.10 -17.95 -34.22
CA GLU A 42 -38.76 -16.63 -34.79
C GLU A 42 -37.82 -15.82 -33.88
N LEU A 43 -37.86 -16.09 -32.57
CA LEU A 43 -36.99 -15.44 -31.58
C LEU A 43 -35.51 -15.77 -31.81
N PHE A 44 -35.19 -17.02 -32.19
CA PHE A 44 -33.81 -17.51 -32.30
C PHE A 44 -33.16 -17.22 -33.67
N GLU A 45 -33.95 -16.87 -34.69
CA GLU A 45 -33.45 -16.56 -36.03
C GLU A 45 -33.18 -15.07 -36.27
N LEU A 46 -33.82 -14.16 -35.51
CA LEU A 46 -33.82 -12.72 -35.81
C LEU A 46 -33.08 -11.83 -34.81
N ALA A 47 -32.71 -12.33 -33.63
CA ALA A 47 -32.08 -11.52 -32.60
C ALA A 47 -31.11 -12.35 -31.77
N SER A 48 -29.97 -11.74 -31.40
CA SER A 48 -29.07 -12.34 -30.43
C SER A 48 -29.80 -12.53 -29.09
N PRO A 49 -29.49 -13.56 -28.28
CA PRO A 49 -30.06 -13.75 -26.94
C PRO A 49 -29.99 -12.50 -26.03
N VAL A 50 -29.06 -11.61 -26.35
CA VAL A 50 -28.88 -10.27 -25.78
C VAL A 50 -30.07 -9.36 -26.04
N GLU A 51 -30.48 -9.24 -27.30
CA GLU A 51 -31.51 -8.30 -27.75
C GLU A 51 -32.87 -8.73 -27.22
N ILE A 52 -33.07 -10.05 -27.07
CA ILE A 52 -34.25 -10.64 -26.45
C ILE A 52 -34.31 -10.33 -24.94
N VAL A 53 -33.21 -10.53 -24.21
CA VAL A 53 -33.16 -10.19 -22.78
C VAL A 53 -33.24 -8.68 -22.56
N GLN A 54 -32.64 -7.88 -23.45
CA GLN A 54 -32.73 -6.43 -23.37
C GLN A 54 -34.14 -5.92 -23.67
N ALA A 55 -34.82 -6.47 -24.69
CA ALA A 55 -36.23 -6.19 -24.98
C ALA A 55 -37.13 -6.63 -23.81
N PHE A 56 -36.89 -7.81 -23.23
CA PHE A 56 -37.59 -8.29 -22.04
C PHE A 56 -37.37 -7.39 -20.81
N LEU A 57 -36.14 -6.95 -20.53
CA LEU A 57 -35.83 -6.02 -19.44
C LEU A 57 -36.40 -4.61 -19.68
N ASN A 58 -36.54 -4.21 -20.94
CA ASN A 58 -37.11 -2.91 -21.32
C ASN A 58 -38.64 -2.91 -21.26
N GLU A 59 -39.32 -4.02 -21.57
CA GLU A 59 -40.79 -4.13 -21.55
C GLU A 59 -41.35 -4.64 -20.23
N SER A 60 -40.57 -5.40 -19.45
CA SER A 60 -40.95 -5.73 -18.07
C SER A 60 -40.87 -4.45 -17.22
N LYS A 61 -42.01 -3.82 -16.98
CA LYS A 61 -42.20 -2.68 -16.04
C LYS A 61 -41.63 -2.92 -14.63
N PHE A 62 -41.16 -4.13 -14.33
CA PHE A 62 -40.63 -4.52 -13.04
C PHE A 62 -39.12 -4.29 -12.84
N LEU A 63 -38.29 -4.14 -13.89
CA LEU A 63 -36.82 -4.12 -13.70
C LEU A 63 -36.05 -3.25 -14.71
N THR A 64 -36.56 -2.06 -15.04
CA THR A 64 -35.92 -1.07 -15.92
C THR A 64 -34.59 -0.48 -15.42
N SER A 65 -33.99 -1.01 -14.35
CA SER A 65 -32.72 -0.54 -13.78
C SER A 65 -31.61 -1.59 -13.72
N LEU A 66 -31.82 -2.83 -14.21
CA LEU A 66 -30.77 -3.85 -14.23
C LEU A 66 -29.79 -3.60 -15.39
N LYS A 67 -28.79 -2.76 -15.15
CA LYS A 67 -27.61 -2.67 -16.02
C LYS A 67 -26.72 -3.88 -15.73
N LEU A 68 -26.63 -4.82 -16.68
CA LEU A 68 -25.64 -5.89 -16.61
C LEU A 68 -24.28 -5.34 -17.06
N TYR A 69 -23.29 -5.31 -16.17
CA TYR A 69 -21.95 -4.85 -16.49
C TYR A 69 -21.12 -6.00 -17.07
N ILE A 70 -20.43 -5.74 -18.18
CA ILE A 70 -19.61 -6.73 -18.87
C ILE A 70 -18.15 -6.34 -18.74
N LEU A 71 -17.40 -7.13 -17.99
CA LEU A 71 -15.97 -6.96 -17.81
C LEU A 71 -15.24 -7.86 -18.81
N LYS A 72 -14.82 -7.28 -19.94
CA LYS A 72 -14.10 -7.98 -21.01
C LYS A 72 -12.59 -7.97 -20.74
N PRO A 73 -11.83 -8.96 -21.25
CA PRO A 73 -10.37 -8.91 -21.24
C PRO A 73 -9.81 -7.59 -21.81
N PHE A 74 -8.73 -7.06 -21.22
CA PHE A 74 -8.14 -5.80 -21.70
C PHE A 74 -7.53 -5.90 -23.11
N THR A 75 -7.35 -7.11 -23.63
CA THR A 75 -6.79 -7.39 -24.94
C THR A 75 -7.60 -8.47 -25.64
N THR A 76 -7.74 -8.34 -26.96
CA THR A 76 -8.35 -9.35 -27.83
C THR A 76 -7.29 -10.22 -28.51
N THR A 77 -6.00 -9.91 -28.36
CA THR A 77 -4.88 -10.68 -28.92
C THR A 77 -3.87 -11.05 -27.84
N CYS A 78 -3.03 -12.03 -28.15
CA CYS A 78 -1.99 -12.48 -27.23
C CYS A 78 -0.83 -11.47 -27.19
N ILE A 79 -0.47 -10.94 -26.02
CA ILE A 79 0.64 -9.97 -25.87
C ILE A 79 2.01 -10.63 -25.67
N LYS A 80 2.07 -11.98 -25.63
CA LYS A 80 3.32 -12.70 -25.42
C LYS A 80 4.15 -12.68 -26.71
N ILE A 81 5.31 -12.03 -26.67
CA ILE A 81 6.22 -11.83 -27.82
C ILE A 81 6.63 -13.14 -28.51
N SER A 82 6.73 -14.26 -27.77
CA SER A 82 7.06 -15.56 -28.35
C SER A 82 5.86 -16.35 -28.88
N CYS A 83 4.65 -15.80 -28.81
CA CYS A 83 3.46 -16.48 -29.27
C CYS A 83 3.14 -16.15 -30.74
N SER A 84 3.03 -17.19 -31.58
CA SER A 84 2.60 -17.09 -32.98
C SER A 84 1.16 -16.57 -33.17
N HIS A 85 0.41 -16.34 -32.09
CA HIS A 85 -0.98 -15.90 -32.09
C HIS A 85 -1.14 -14.41 -31.73
N GLN A 86 -0.08 -13.60 -31.79
CA GLN A 86 -0.16 -12.15 -31.52
C GLN A 86 -1.12 -11.39 -32.44
N THR A 87 -1.36 -11.90 -33.65
CA THR A 87 -2.24 -11.28 -34.64
C THR A 87 -3.63 -11.92 -34.68
N LYS A 88 -3.84 -13.04 -33.98
CA LYS A 88 -5.11 -13.77 -34.01
C LYS A 88 -6.01 -13.30 -32.86
N GLN A 89 -7.26 -13.03 -33.18
CA GLN A 89 -8.28 -12.74 -32.19
C GLN A 89 -8.50 -13.98 -31.29
N LEU A 90 -8.48 -13.76 -29.99
CA LEU A 90 -8.72 -14.78 -28.98
C LEU A 90 -10.22 -14.95 -28.75
N ASN A 91 -10.64 -16.20 -28.57
CA ASN A 91 -12.02 -16.49 -28.17
C ASN A 91 -12.26 -15.98 -26.75
N ILE A 92 -13.34 -15.23 -26.59
CA ILE A 92 -13.77 -14.70 -25.32
C ILE A 92 -14.84 -15.63 -24.76
N GLU A 93 -14.66 -16.08 -23.52
CA GLU A 93 -15.57 -16.99 -22.83
C GLU A 93 -16.02 -16.39 -21.50
N PHE A 94 -17.27 -16.66 -21.12
CA PHE A 94 -17.79 -16.29 -19.80
C PHE A 94 -17.05 -17.05 -18.70
N LYS A 95 -16.69 -16.35 -17.61
CA LYS A 95 -15.97 -16.94 -16.48
C LYS A 95 -16.83 -17.04 -15.23
N GLU A 96 -17.31 -15.91 -14.73
CA GLU A 96 -18.04 -15.84 -13.46
C GLU A 96 -18.83 -14.53 -13.33
N TYR A 97 -19.72 -14.49 -12.34
CA TYR A 97 -20.36 -13.26 -11.88
C TYR A 97 -19.65 -12.71 -10.64
N VAL A 98 -19.50 -11.39 -10.57
CA VAL A 98 -18.88 -10.67 -9.44
C VAL A 98 -19.71 -9.48 -9.00
N ASP A 99 -19.49 -9.04 -7.76
CA ASP A 99 -20.05 -7.80 -7.24
C ASP A 99 -19.20 -6.63 -7.75
N LEU A 100 -19.81 -5.72 -8.53
CA LEU A 100 -19.21 -4.48 -9.01
C LEU A 100 -19.66 -3.32 -8.13
N TYR A 101 -18.70 -2.72 -7.42
CA TYR A 101 -18.94 -1.57 -6.57
C TYR A 101 -18.79 -0.26 -7.38
N THR A 102 -19.87 0.51 -7.50
CA THR A 102 -19.90 1.88 -8.06
C THR A 102 -19.97 2.90 -6.93
N SER A 103 -19.80 4.20 -7.21
CA SER A 103 -19.83 5.24 -6.16
C SER A 103 -21.17 5.31 -5.41
N ASP A 104 -22.25 4.86 -6.03
CA ASP A 104 -23.64 5.03 -5.57
C ASP A 104 -24.47 3.73 -5.56
N SER A 105 -23.92 2.61 -6.02
CA SER A 105 -24.62 1.33 -6.11
C SER A 105 -23.68 0.12 -6.05
N ILE A 106 -24.27 -1.04 -5.80
CA ILE A 106 -23.61 -2.35 -5.90
C ILE A 106 -24.37 -3.12 -6.96
N GLN A 107 -23.65 -3.61 -7.97
CA GLN A 107 -24.24 -4.22 -9.15
C GLN A 107 -23.61 -5.59 -9.43
N GLN A 108 -24.28 -6.42 -10.22
CA GLN A 108 -23.71 -7.68 -10.68
C GLN A 108 -23.02 -7.47 -12.03
N ALA A 109 -21.80 -7.98 -12.16
CA ALA A 109 -21.04 -7.92 -13.40
C ALA A 109 -20.62 -9.31 -13.87
N SER A 110 -20.71 -9.53 -15.19
CA SER A 110 -20.20 -10.73 -15.86
C SER A 110 -18.73 -10.53 -16.23
N VAL A 111 -17.87 -11.38 -15.69
CA VAL A 111 -16.44 -11.42 -16.04
C VAL A 111 -16.24 -12.38 -17.20
N TYR A 112 -15.55 -11.89 -18.23
CA TYR A 112 -15.11 -12.70 -19.35
C TYR A 112 -13.60 -12.86 -19.33
N GLN A 113 -13.14 -14.01 -19.82
CA GLN A 113 -11.73 -14.30 -20.02
C GLN A 113 -11.49 -14.69 -21.48
N SER A 114 -10.23 -14.68 -21.91
CA SER A 114 -9.83 -15.27 -23.18
C SER A 114 -8.62 -16.17 -22.98
N LYS A 115 -8.57 -17.29 -23.72
CA LYS A 115 -7.49 -18.27 -23.62
C LYS A 115 -6.69 -18.30 -24.92
N CYS A 116 -5.38 -18.14 -24.81
CA CYS A 116 -4.46 -18.32 -25.93
C CYS A 116 -3.93 -19.75 -25.99
N GLN A 117 -3.55 -20.21 -27.18
CA GLN A 117 -2.91 -21.52 -27.38
C GLN A 117 -1.58 -21.68 -26.62
N CYS A 118 -0.90 -20.58 -26.28
CA CYS A 118 0.29 -20.62 -25.43
C CYS A 118 -0.02 -20.76 -23.93
N SER A 119 -1.26 -21.12 -23.59
CA SER A 119 -1.78 -21.27 -22.22
C SER A 119 -1.89 -19.97 -21.41
N ALA A 120 -1.65 -18.81 -22.01
CA ALA A 120 -1.95 -17.53 -21.38
C ALA A 120 -3.47 -17.34 -21.30
N MET A 121 -3.96 -16.87 -20.14
CA MET A 121 -5.36 -16.50 -19.95
C MET A 121 -5.44 -15.00 -19.63
N TYR A 122 -6.30 -14.26 -20.33
CA TYR A 122 -6.47 -12.82 -20.18
C TYR A 122 -7.82 -12.52 -19.53
N TYR A 123 -7.80 -11.62 -18.56
CA TYR A 123 -8.92 -11.13 -17.76
C TYR A 123 -9.04 -9.61 -17.94
N PRO A 124 -10.07 -8.96 -17.35
CA PRO A 124 -10.28 -7.52 -17.54
C PRO A 124 -9.07 -6.63 -17.21
N ASN A 125 -8.33 -6.93 -16.14
CA ASN A 125 -7.14 -6.15 -15.76
C ASN A 125 -5.89 -6.99 -15.54
N THR A 126 -5.92 -8.28 -15.83
CA THR A 126 -4.78 -9.17 -15.53
C THR A 126 -4.62 -10.23 -16.60
N TYR A 127 -3.48 -10.89 -16.62
CA TYR A 127 -3.33 -12.15 -17.34
C TYR A 127 -2.55 -13.14 -16.50
N THR A 128 -2.77 -14.43 -16.71
CA THR A 128 -2.03 -15.50 -16.05
C THR A 128 -1.24 -16.30 -17.07
N TYR A 129 -0.03 -16.70 -16.69
CA TYR A 129 0.81 -17.60 -17.46
C TYR A 129 1.59 -18.49 -16.49
N GLY A 130 1.44 -19.80 -16.63
CA GLY A 130 1.91 -20.75 -15.62
C GLY A 130 1.21 -20.51 -14.28
N SER A 131 1.98 -20.45 -13.20
CA SER A 131 1.50 -20.17 -11.83
C SER A 131 1.47 -18.68 -11.47
N SER A 132 1.87 -17.80 -12.38
CA SER A 132 2.01 -16.36 -12.12
C SER A 132 0.85 -15.57 -12.71
N ARG A 133 0.47 -14.49 -12.02
CA ARG A 133 -0.49 -13.50 -12.48
C ARG A 133 0.21 -12.17 -12.66
N TYR A 134 -0.12 -11.49 -13.75
CA TYR A 134 0.49 -10.23 -14.13
C TYR A 134 -0.57 -9.18 -14.40
N VAL A 135 -0.18 -7.93 -14.22
CA VAL A 135 -0.93 -6.76 -14.65
C VAL A 135 -0.07 -5.94 -15.59
N THR A 136 -0.68 -5.30 -16.59
CA THR A 136 0.01 -4.39 -17.51
C THR A 136 -0.36 -2.95 -17.23
N SER A 137 0.51 -2.00 -17.56
CA SER A 137 0.21 -0.57 -17.43
C SER A 137 -1.05 -0.17 -18.18
N VAL A 138 -1.21 -0.68 -19.41
CA VAL A 138 -2.41 -0.49 -20.25
C VAL A 138 -3.68 -1.01 -19.55
N SER A 139 -3.62 -2.21 -18.96
CA SER A 139 -4.78 -2.84 -18.33
C SER A 139 -5.24 -2.14 -17.04
N ILE A 140 -4.37 -1.35 -16.40
CA ILE A 140 -4.71 -0.60 -15.18
C ILE A 140 -5.10 0.85 -15.50
N LEU A 141 -4.44 1.49 -16.47
CA LEU A 141 -4.62 2.91 -16.76
C LEU A 141 -5.82 3.19 -17.66
N ASN A 142 -6.23 2.25 -18.51
CA ASN A 142 -7.24 2.47 -19.55
C ASN A 142 -8.58 1.76 -19.29
N GLN A 143 -8.84 1.31 -18.06
CA GLN A 143 -10.06 0.57 -17.72
C GLN A 143 -10.96 1.41 -16.79
N SER A 144 -12.28 1.27 -16.96
CA SER A 144 -13.28 1.93 -16.11
C SER A 144 -13.50 1.22 -14.77
N SER A 145 -12.96 0.01 -14.62
CA SER A 145 -13.01 -0.77 -13.40
C SER A 145 -11.76 -1.62 -13.23
N ILE A 146 -11.54 -2.05 -11.99
CA ILE A 146 -10.43 -2.89 -11.55
C ILE A 146 -10.98 -4.20 -11.01
N TYR A 147 -10.60 -5.29 -11.66
CA TYR A 147 -10.82 -6.67 -11.27
C TYR A 147 -9.47 -7.40 -11.23
N LEU A 148 -9.00 -7.72 -10.03
CA LEU A 148 -7.74 -8.44 -9.79
C LEU A 148 -7.98 -9.89 -9.35
N GLY A 149 -9.16 -10.44 -9.65
CA GLY A 149 -9.60 -11.78 -9.25
C GLY A 149 -10.55 -11.80 -8.06
N GLY A 150 -11.23 -12.93 -7.87
CA GLY A 150 -12.14 -13.17 -6.75
C GLY A 150 -13.58 -12.71 -7.07
N LYS A 151 -14.34 -12.36 -6.03
CA LYS A 151 -15.78 -12.08 -6.13
C LYS A 151 -16.13 -10.59 -6.28
N SER A 152 -15.14 -9.71 -6.42
CA SER A 152 -15.36 -8.27 -6.37
C SER A 152 -14.57 -7.52 -7.44
N ALA A 153 -15.23 -6.56 -8.07
CA ALA A 153 -14.64 -5.57 -8.97
C ALA A 153 -15.00 -4.17 -8.48
N TYR A 154 -14.15 -3.18 -8.76
CA TYR A 154 -14.34 -1.82 -8.28
C TYR A 154 -14.24 -0.86 -9.45
N THR A 155 -15.24 0.01 -9.61
CA THR A 155 -15.13 1.11 -10.55
C THR A 155 -14.01 2.08 -10.15
N MET A 156 -13.49 2.81 -11.13
CA MET A 156 -12.45 3.81 -10.86
C MET A 156 -12.95 4.93 -9.95
N GLU A 157 -14.23 5.29 -10.04
CA GLU A 157 -14.89 6.26 -9.17
C GLU A 157 -14.76 5.87 -7.70
N VAL A 158 -15.06 4.63 -7.32
CA VAL A 158 -14.93 4.18 -5.91
C VAL A 158 -13.49 4.25 -5.41
N LEU A 159 -12.53 3.88 -6.27
CA LEU A 159 -11.11 3.95 -5.92
C LEU A 159 -10.63 5.40 -5.74
N TYR A 160 -11.14 6.32 -6.57
CA TYR A 160 -10.87 7.75 -6.48
C TYR A 160 -11.58 8.42 -5.30
N ASP A 161 -12.81 8.04 -5.00
CA ASP A 161 -13.55 8.50 -3.82
C ASP A 161 -12.79 8.16 -2.55
N PHE A 162 -12.27 6.93 -2.44
CA PHE A 162 -11.43 6.56 -1.30
C PHE A 162 -10.13 7.36 -1.27
N ALA A 163 -9.45 7.53 -2.40
CA ALA A 163 -8.23 8.34 -2.44
C ALA A 163 -8.50 9.82 -2.07
N GLY A 164 -9.66 10.36 -2.45
CA GLY A 164 -10.13 11.69 -2.09
C GLY A 164 -10.42 11.79 -0.59
N ALA A 165 -11.21 10.87 -0.04
CA ALA A 165 -11.52 10.80 1.38
C ALA A 165 -10.25 10.62 2.23
N LEU A 166 -9.30 9.81 1.77
CA LEU A 166 -8.03 9.63 2.44
C LEU A 166 -7.22 10.94 2.50
N LYS A 167 -7.16 11.69 1.39
CA LYS A 167 -6.38 12.94 1.30
C LYS A 167 -7.00 14.11 2.03
N SER A 168 -8.33 14.24 1.96
CA SER A 168 -9.07 15.42 2.43
C SER A 168 -9.66 15.25 3.83
N MET A 169 -10.04 14.03 4.18
CA MET A 169 -10.71 13.71 5.45
C MET A 169 -9.86 12.79 6.33
N TYR A 170 -8.68 12.37 5.85
CA TYR A 170 -7.80 11.44 6.57
C TYR A 170 -8.50 10.10 6.89
N SER A 171 -9.50 9.76 6.07
CA SER A 171 -10.36 8.61 6.31
C SER A 171 -9.61 7.30 6.06
N GLY A 172 -9.56 6.44 7.07
CA GLY A 172 -9.13 5.06 6.92
C GLY A 172 -10.11 4.23 6.09
N PHE A 173 -9.69 3.01 5.72
CA PHE A 173 -10.53 2.06 4.97
C PHE A 173 -11.83 1.72 5.69
N GLU A 174 -11.81 1.62 7.02
CA GLU A 174 -12.99 1.29 7.83
C GLU A 174 -14.06 2.38 7.74
N ASN A 175 -13.69 3.62 8.07
CA ASN A 175 -14.61 4.76 7.98
C ASN A 175 -15.17 4.96 6.57
N PHE A 176 -14.33 4.76 5.54
CA PHE A 176 -14.77 4.84 4.15
C PHE A 176 -15.79 3.75 3.82
N CYS A 177 -15.51 2.48 4.15
CA CYS A 177 -16.42 1.39 3.83
C CYS A 177 -17.74 1.50 4.60
N ASN A 178 -17.70 1.93 5.87
CA ASN A 178 -18.91 2.16 6.65
C ASN A 178 -19.75 3.29 6.02
N SER A 179 -19.13 4.45 5.75
CA SER A 179 -19.82 5.58 5.10
C SER A 179 -20.38 5.23 3.72
N TYR A 180 -19.66 4.41 2.95
CA TYR A 180 -20.12 3.89 1.68
C TYR A 180 -21.36 3.01 1.88
N ASN A 181 -21.27 2.00 2.76
CA ASN A 181 -22.35 1.06 3.01
C ASN A 181 -23.60 1.76 3.56
N ASP A 182 -23.46 2.71 4.48
CA ASP A 182 -24.58 3.50 5.02
C ASP A 182 -25.29 4.28 3.90
N ARG A 183 -24.52 4.89 2.98
CA ARG A 183 -25.09 5.58 1.81
C ARG A 183 -25.86 4.63 0.90
N ILE A 184 -25.32 3.44 0.62
CA ILE A 184 -25.99 2.43 -0.20
C ILE A 184 -27.29 1.98 0.46
N MET A 185 -27.24 1.65 1.76
CA MET A 185 -28.41 1.21 2.52
C MET A 185 -29.50 2.27 2.53
N ASN A 186 -29.15 3.53 2.82
CA ASN A 186 -30.11 4.64 2.79
C ASN A 186 -30.72 4.86 1.40
N SER A 187 -29.94 4.69 0.33
CA SER A 187 -30.44 4.76 -1.05
C SER A 187 -31.46 3.65 -1.36
N VAL A 188 -31.28 2.45 -0.80
CA VAL A 188 -32.24 1.34 -0.94
C VAL A 188 -33.52 1.62 -0.14
N LEU A 189 -33.39 2.00 1.14
CA LEU A 189 -34.51 2.30 2.03
C LEU A 189 -35.40 3.44 1.48
N ASN A 190 -34.77 4.51 0.97
CA ASN A 190 -35.50 5.68 0.48
C ASN A 190 -36.28 5.44 -0.82
N LYS A 191 -35.94 4.38 -1.58
CA LYS A 191 -36.60 4.07 -2.85
C LYS A 191 -37.91 3.30 -2.68
N GLN A 192 -38.27 2.88 -1.46
CA GLN A 192 -39.49 2.10 -1.16
C GLN A 192 -39.73 0.96 -2.16
N LEU A 193 -38.66 0.19 -2.43
CA LEU A 193 -38.71 -0.84 -3.48
C LEU A 193 -39.61 -2.02 -3.04
N PRO A 194 -40.38 -2.62 -3.97
CA PRO A 194 -40.99 -3.92 -3.71
C PRO A 194 -39.91 -4.93 -3.33
N ASN A 195 -40.12 -5.70 -2.26
CA ASN A 195 -39.16 -6.68 -1.71
C ASN A 195 -37.88 -6.08 -1.10
N GLU A 196 -37.96 -4.87 -0.53
CA GLU A 196 -36.85 -4.20 0.17
C GLU A 196 -36.06 -5.13 1.11
N GLN A 197 -36.75 -5.89 1.97
CA GLN A 197 -36.10 -6.78 2.93
C GLN A 197 -35.25 -7.87 2.25
N GLU A 198 -35.72 -8.41 1.13
CA GLU A 198 -35.00 -9.41 0.37
C GLU A 198 -33.80 -8.81 -0.38
N ILE A 199 -33.94 -7.59 -0.89
CA ILE A 199 -32.83 -6.84 -1.49
C ILE A 199 -31.74 -6.62 -0.44
N ILE A 200 -32.11 -6.18 0.76
CA ILE A 200 -31.18 -5.95 1.87
C ILE A 200 -30.48 -7.25 2.27
N ASN A 201 -31.23 -8.34 2.42
CA ASN A 201 -30.66 -9.63 2.83
C ASN A 201 -29.66 -10.20 1.81
N ASN A 202 -29.85 -9.88 0.53
CA ASN A 202 -28.98 -10.35 -0.55
C ASN A 202 -27.85 -9.35 -0.91
N LEU A 203 -27.86 -8.14 -0.36
CA LEU A 203 -26.88 -7.12 -0.68
C LEU A 203 -25.53 -7.42 -0.02
N ARG A 204 -24.51 -7.69 -0.84
CA ARG A 204 -23.14 -7.84 -0.37
C ARG A 204 -22.47 -6.48 -0.24
N LEU A 205 -22.50 -5.95 0.97
CA LEU A 205 -21.86 -4.69 1.32
C LEU A 205 -20.34 -4.70 1.06
N LEU A 206 -19.76 -3.50 0.89
CA LEU A 206 -18.34 -3.31 0.62
C LEU A 206 -17.49 -3.84 1.77
N GLU A 207 -16.82 -4.97 1.54
CA GLU A 207 -15.98 -5.59 2.55
C GLU A 207 -14.62 -4.88 2.65
N ARG A 208 -14.38 -4.26 3.81
CA ARG A 208 -13.14 -3.51 4.11
C ARG A 208 -11.86 -4.22 3.71
N ARG A 209 -11.71 -5.51 4.05
CA ARG A 209 -10.45 -6.24 3.80
C ARG A 209 -10.22 -6.51 2.32
N SER A 210 -11.28 -6.93 1.60
CA SER A 210 -11.24 -7.13 0.14
C SER A 210 -10.87 -5.83 -0.56
N PHE A 211 -11.58 -4.73 -0.24
CA PHE A 211 -11.33 -3.42 -0.82
C PHE A 211 -9.92 -2.89 -0.51
N GLN A 212 -9.48 -2.95 0.74
CA GLN A 212 -8.13 -2.56 1.15
C GLN A 212 -7.05 -3.30 0.36
N ASN A 213 -7.18 -4.63 0.24
CA ASN A 213 -6.15 -5.43 -0.44
C ASN A 213 -6.10 -5.09 -1.93
N THR A 214 -7.25 -4.98 -2.59
CA THR A 214 -7.32 -4.61 -4.01
C THR A 214 -6.77 -3.21 -4.25
N TRP A 215 -7.14 -2.24 -3.42
CA TRP A 215 -6.62 -0.88 -3.51
C TRP A 215 -5.10 -0.85 -3.33
N LEU A 216 -4.54 -1.53 -2.31
CA LEU A 216 -3.09 -1.55 -2.09
C LEU A 216 -2.34 -2.18 -3.28
N VAL A 217 -2.79 -3.32 -3.80
CA VAL A 217 -2.16 -3.97 -4.96
C VAL A 217 -2.25 -3.09 -6.22
N TYR A 218 -3.41 -2.50 -6.46
CA TYR A 218 -3.63 -1.55 -7.55
C TYR A 218 -2.66 -0.35 -7.47
N ARG A 219 -2.54 0.25 -6.28
CA ARG A 219 -1.67 1.41 -6.05
C ARG A 219 -0.20 1.08 -6.10
N THR A 220 0.22 -0.11 -5.66
CA THR A 220 1.62 -0.55 -5.82
C THR A 220 1.95 -0.85 -7.27
N ALA A 221 1.01 -1.37 -8.06
CA ALA A 221 1.20 -1.58 -9.50
C ALA A 221 1.37 -0.24 -10.23
N LEU A 222 0.51 0.74 -9.94
CA LEU A 222 0.66 2.10 -10.46
C LEU A 222 1.99 2.75 -10.07
N PHE A 223 2.36 2.64 -8.79
CA PHE A 223 3.65 3.11 -8.30
C PHE A 223 4.81 2.45 -9.05
N HIS A 224 4.76 1.13 -9.24
CA HIS A 224 5.80 0.40 -9.96
C HIS A 224 5.93 0.90 -11.40
N PHE A 225 4.83 0.97 -12.16
CA PHE A 225 4.85 1.45 -13.53
C PHE A 225 5.40 2.87 -13.64
N PHE A 226 5.01 3.75 -12.72
CA PHE A 226 5.53 5.10 -12.64
C PHE A 226 7.04 5.14 -12.39
N MET A 227 7.56 4.26 -11.53
CA MET A 227 8.98 4.24 -11.14
C MET A 227 9.90 3.53 -12.14
N THR A 228 9.40 2.53 -12.87
CA THR A 228 10.24 1.65 -13.70
C THR A 228 9.95 1.74 -15.19
N ASN A 229 8.89 2.43 -15.61
CA ASN A 229 8.36 2.40 -16.98
C ASN A 229 8.14 0.96 -17.52
N SER A 230 8.00 -0.03 -16.62
CA SER A 230 7.77 -1.42 -17.03
C SER A 230 6.39 -1.57 -17.67
N SER A 231 6.27 -2.45 -18.66
CA SER A 231 4.99 -2.72 -19.32
C SER A 231 4.10 -3.65 -18.51
N SER A 232 4.68 -4.48 -17.64
CA SER A 232 3.97 -5.40 -16.76
C SER A 232 4.67 -5.63 -15.41
N ILE A 233 3.91 -6.09 -14.43
CA ILE A 233 4.41 -6.52 -13.11
C ILE A 233 3.62 -7.76 -12.65
N GLU A 234 4.30 -8.69 -12.00
CA GLU A 234 3.66 -9.83 -11.32
C GLU A 234 2.91 -9.38 -10.06
N ILE A 235 1.72 -9.92 -9.84
CA ILE A 235 0.87 -9.66 -8.67
C ILE A 235 0.41 -10.98 -8.04
N PRO A 236 -0.12 -10.98 -6.80
CA PRO A 236 -0.67 -12.18 -6.20
C PRO A 236 -1.75 -12.84 -7.08
N LEU A 237 -1.79 -14.17 -7.11
CA LEU A 237 -2.83 -14.89 -7.84
C LEU A 237 -4.21 -14.63 -7.25
N LEU A 238 -4.32 -14.48 -5.93
CA LEU A 238 -5.53 -14.04 -5.25
C LEU A 238 -5.18 -12.94 -4.26
N VAL A 239 -5.75 -11.76 -4.45
CA VAL A 239 -5.52 -10.59 -3.59
C VAL A 239 -6.12 -10.79 -2.18
N SER A 240 -7.13 -11.66 -2.07
CA SER A 240 -7.71 -12.10 -0.79
C SER A 240 -6.82 -13.07 -0.01
N ASP A 241 -5.91 -13.79 -0.67
CA ASP A 241 -4.96 -14.69 -0.01
C ASP A 241 -3.92 -13.88 0.76
N THR A 242 -3.98 -13.99 2.08
CA THR A 242 -3.09 -13.22 2.97
C THR A 242 -1.63 -13.61 2.86
N LYS A 243 -1.32 -14.88 2.62
CA LYS A 243 0.07 -15.36 2.52
C LYS A 243 0.68 -14.88 1.21
N GLN A 244 0.01 -15.11 0.08
CA GLN A 244 0.51 -14.68 -1.24
C GLN A 244 0.69 -13.17 -1.32
N ARG A 245 -0.30 -12.40 -0.84
CA ARG A 245 -0.25 -10.94 -0.81
C ARG A 245 0.88 -10.42 0.07
N ASN A 246 1.04 -10.95 1.29
CA ASN A 246 2.11 -10.50 2.17
C ASN A 246 3.48 -10.84 1.60
N ASN A 247 3.65 -12.01 0.98
CA ASN A 247 4.88 -12.38 0.28
C ASN A 247 5.18 -11.41 -0.86
N TYR A 248 4.19 -11.09 -1.70
CA TYR A 248 4.34 -10.09 -2.76
C TYR A 248 4.84 -8.75 -2.23
N PHE A 249 4.24 -8.22 -1.15
CA PHE A 249 4.67 -6.97 -0.56
C PHE A 249 6.09 -7.06 0.06
N LEU A 250 6.39 -8.10 0.82
CA LEU A 250 7.71 -8.29 1.45
C LEU A 250 8.83 -8.46 0.42
N SER A 251 8.59 -9.21 -0.66
CA SER A 251 9.59 -9.44 -1.71
C SER A 251 9.88 -8.20 -2.56
N ASN A 252 8.99 -7.18 -2.54
CA ASN A 252 9.13 -5.99 -3.39
C ASN A 252 9.41 -4.69 -2.62
N ILE A 253 9.11 -4.61 -1.32
CA ILE A 253 9.17 -3.35 -0.56
C ILE A 253 10.56 -2.71 -0.55
N ASP A 254 11.64 -3.48 -0.44
CA ASP A 254 12.99 -2.92 -0.41
C ASP A 254 13.39 -2.38 -1.79
N ARG A 255 13.00 -3.08 -2.88
CA ARG A 255 13.15 -2.58 -4.25
C ARG A 255 12.36 -1.28 -4.47
N TRP A 256 11.13 -1.21 -3.99
CA TRP A 256 10.32 0.00 -4.10
C TRP A 256 10.87 1.15 -3.27
N ASN A 257 11.44 0.89 -2.09
CA ASN A 257 12.10 1.91 -1.29
C ASN A 257 13.36 2.46 -1.98
N VAL A 258 14.13 1.63 -2.67
CA VAL A 258 15.25 2.08 -3.51
C VAL A 258 14.75 3.03 -4.60
N LEU A 259 13.71 2.63 -5.34
CA LEU A 259 13.13 3.45 -6.42
C LEU A 259 12.57 4.76 -5.88
N PHE A 260 11.86 4.71 -4.75
CA PHE A 260 11.34 5.88 -4.05
C PHE A 260 12.47 6.85 -3.69
N THR A 261 13.52 6.35 -3.04
CA THR A 261 14.64 7.18 -2.58
C THR A 261 15.34 7.81 -3.78
N SER A 262 15.65 7.02 -4.82
CA SER A 262 16.35 7.46 -6.02
C SER A 262 15.60 8.56 -6.78
N LEU A 263 14.28 8.40 -6.95
CA LEU A 263 13.47 9.43 -7.61
C LEU A 263 13.43 10.73 -6.79
N TRP A 264 13.17 10.62 -5.48
CA TRP A 264 12.91 11.81 -4.68
C TRP A 264 14.18 12.53 -4.23
N SER A 265 15.31 11.84 -4.18
CA SER A 265 16.61 12.49 -4.08
C SER A 265 16.93 13.34 -5.32
N SER A 266 16.52 12.90 -6.51
CA SER A 266 16.70 13.59 -7.80
C SER A 266 15.58 14.58 -8.15
N HIS A 267 14.74 14.97 -7.19
CA HIS A 267 13.57 15.81 -7.47
C HIS A 267 13.88 17.15 -8.17
N LYS A 268 15.11 17.66 -8.07
CA LYS A 268 15.57 18.86 -8.79
C LYS A 268 15.55 18.69 -10.31
N ASP A 269 15.78 17.46 -10.79
CA ASP A 269 15.72 17.13 -12.22
C ASP A 269 14.26 17.16 -12.72
N ILE A 270 13.31 16.95 -11.81
CA ILE A 270 11.89 16.96 -12.13
C ILE A 270 11.29 18.36 -12.01
N LYS A 271 11.80 19.18 -11.08
CA LYS A 271 11.30 20.53 -10.85
C LYS A 271 12.38 21.46 -10.27
N PRO A 272 12.52 22.69 -10.81
CA PRO A 272 13.37 23.72 -10.21
C PRO A 272 13.01 23.98 -8.74
N CYS A 273 14.04 23.97 -7.89
CA CYS A 273 13.93 24.26 -6.46
C CYS A 273 14.77 25.50 -6.12
N LYS A 274 14.59 26.03 -4.91
CA LYS A 274 15.41 27.16 -4.42
C LYS A 274 16.90 26.77 -4.41
N GLU A 275 17.79 27.76 -4.51
CA GLU A 275 19.25 27.54 -4.54
C GLU A 275 19.74 26.67 -3.37
N ASN A 276 19.25 26.95 -2.15
CA ASN A 276 19.60 26.20 -0.94
C ASN A 276 18.82 24.89 -0.75
N CYS A 277 18.16 24.38 -1.79
CA CYS A 277 17.49 23.08 -1.74
C CYS A 277 18.50 21.94 -1.68
N SER A 278 18.18 20.87 -0.94
CA SER A 278 19.02 19.68 -0.78
C SER A 278 20.39 19.95 -0.13
N VAL A 279 20.50 21.02 0.67
CA VAL A 279 21.73 21.30 1.44
C VAL A 279 21.81 20.38 2.66
N ALA A 280 20.66 19.97 3.20
CA ALA A 280 20.57 19.11 4.37
C ALA A 280 19.55 17.98 4.20
N LEU A 281 19.89 16.82 4.77
CA LEU A 281 18.92 15.79 5.17
C LEU A 281 18.46 16.06 6.60
N ILE A 282 17.20 15.80 6.89
CA ILE A 282 16.58 16.01 8.19
C ILE A 282 15.87 14.71 8.56
N THR A 283 16.21 14.12 9.70
CA THR A 283 15.56 12.91 10.20
C THR A 283 14.83 13.18 11.51
N ASP A 284 13.66 12.58 11.69
CA ASP A 284 12.94 12.58 12.96
C ASP A 284 11.96 11.39 13.04
N GLY A 285 11.60 11.00 14.26
CA GLY A 285 10.65 9.94 14.57
C GLY A 285 9.24 10.45 14.85
N CYS A 286 8.25 10.03 14.07
CA CYS A 286 6.84 10.27 14.34
C CYS A 286 6.26 9.14 15.20
N GLN A 287 6.25 9.30 16.52
CA GLN A 287 5.88 8.24 17.48
C GLN A 287 4.37 7.98 17.70
N LYS A 288 3.51 8.51 16.84
CA LYS A 288 2.04 8.53 17.05
C LYS A 288 1.21 7.49 16.31
N PRO A 289 1.70 6.75 15.30
CA PRO A 289 0.97 5.58 14.78
C PRO A 289 0.89 4.48 15.86
N ASP A 290 -0.21 4.43 16.62
CA ASP A 290 -0.48 3.41 17.65
C ASP A 290 -0.94 2.07 17.06
N ARG A 291 -0.26 1.61 16.00
CA ARG A 291 -0.60 0.34 15.34
C ARG A 291 -0.23 -0.81 16.26
N HIS A 292 -1.16 -1.72 16.55
CA HIS A 292 -0.85 -2.89 17.36
C HIS A 292 0.14 -3.82 16.66
N ILE A 293 1.16 -4.23 17.41
CA ILE A 293 2.23 -5.13 16.97
C ILE A 293 2.44 -6.27 17.97
N CYS A 294 3.09 -7.32 17.50
CA CYS A 294 3.47 -8.47 18.30
C CYS A 294 4.50 -8.07 19.38
N GLY A 295 4.28 -8.55 20.59
CA GLY A 295 5.16 -8.33 21.74
C GLY A 295 6.50 -9.06 21.66
N PHE A 296 6.73 -9.91 20.64
CA PHE A 296 8.00 -10.61 20.47
C PHE A 296 9.09 -9.66 19.96
N ARG A 297 10.19 -9.56 20.74
CA ARG A 297 11.24 -8.55 20.56
C ARG A 297 12.51 -9.09 19.92
N GLU A 298 12.74 -10.39 19.99
CA GLU A 298 13.96 -11.06 19.51
C GLU A 298 13.88 -11.35 18.00
N VAL A 299 13.43 -10.35 17.24
CA VAL A 299 13.56 -10.35 15.78
C VAL A 299 14.72 -9.44 15.45
N TYR A 300 15.68 -9.95 14.70
CA TYR A 300 16.87 -9.22 14.28
C TYR A 300 16.86 -9.04 12.77
N ILE A 301 17.44 -7.93 12.31
CA ILE A 301 17.82 -7.74 10.91
C ILE A 301 19.34 -7.72 10.80
N GLU A 302 19.85 -8.24 9.70
CA GLU A 302 21.28 -8.21 9.40
C GLU A 302 21.61 -6.93 8.62
N SER A 303 22.67 -6.25 9.05
CA SER A 303 23.27 -5.10 8.37
C SER A 303 24.73 -5.43 8.10
N GLU A 304 25.18 -5.18 6.87
CA GLU A 304 26.60 -5.28 6.52
C GLU A 304 27.44 -4.40 7.43
N GLU A 305 27.01 -3.16 7.66
CA GLU A 305 27.75 -2.18 8.44
C GLU A 305 27.69 -2.43 9.94
N LEU A 306 26.52 -2.79 10.48
CA LEU A 306 26.24 -2.77 11.92
C LEU A 306 26.04 -4.16 12.54
N GLY A 307 26.10 -5.23 11.75
CA GLY A 307 25.81 -6.59 12.19
C GLY A 307 24.32 -6.81 12.49
N ASN A 308 24.02 -7.62 13.50
CA ASN A 308 22.65 -7.92 13.90
C ASN A 308 22.03 -6.77 14.70
N ILE A 309 20.93 -6.22 14.19
CA ILE A 309 20.19 -5.13 14.83
C ILE A 309 18.85 -5.65 15.31
N GLN A 310 18.55 -5.44 16.60
CA GLN A 310 17.24 -5.79 17.14
C GLN A 310 16.14 -4.94 16.51
N TRP A 311 15.18 -5.60 15.87
CA TRP A 311 14.13 -4.99 15.05
C TRP A 311 12.73 -5.10 15.66
N GLY A 312 12.43 -6.23 16.29
CA GLY A 312 11.10 -6.56 16.80
C GLY A 312 10.12 -7.07 15.73
N CYS A 313 9.05 -7.73 16.16
CA CYS A 313 8.06 -8.30 15.25
C CYS A 313 6.97 -7.28 14.86
N GLY A 314 6.94 -6.88 13.58
CA GLY A 314 5.92 -5.97 13.04
C GLY A 314 4.53 -6.59 12.82
N ALA A 315 4.38 -7.90 12.98
CA ALA A 315 3.12 -8.61 12.76
C ALA A 315 2.06 -8.19 13.78
N HIS A 316 0.78 -8.28 13.40
CA HIS A 316 -0.32 -7.97 14.31
C HIS A 316 -0.54 -9.11 15.31
N PRO A 317 -0.86 -8.82 16.58
CA PRO A 317 -1.23 -9.84 17.55
C PRO A 317 -2.50 -10.60 17.14
N LEU A 318 -2.67 -11.82 17.66
CA LEU A 318 -3.89 -12.60 17.46
C LEU A 318 -5.06 -11.96 18.21
N ASN A 319 -6.17 -11.74 17.51
CA ASN A 319 -7.46 -11.51 18.15
C ASN A 319 -8.07 -12.89 18.46
N ASP A 320 -7.83 -13.38 19.67
CA ASP A 320 -8.47 -14.60 20.11
C ASP A 320 -9.95 -14.32 20.39
N LYS A 321 -10.81 -14.80 19.48
CA LYS A 321 -12.26 -14.70 19.63
C LYS A 321 -12.80 -15.64 20.69
N GLN A 322 -12.06 -16.69 21.07
CA GLN A 322 -12.55 -17.73 21.98
C GLN A 322 -12.31 -17.38 23.46
N HIS A 323 -11.27 -16.60 23.78
CA HIS A 323 -10.87 -16.37 25.17
C HIS A 323 -11.09 -14.95 25.72
N GLN A 324 -11.70 -14.03 24.96
CA GLN A 324 -11.89 -12.61 25.32
C GLN A 324 -10.61 -11.82 25.69
N SER A 325 -9.46 -12.47 25.89
CA SER A 325 -8.15 -11.84 26.09
C SER A 325 -7.39 -11.76 24.75
N LYS A 326 -7.03 -10.54 24.33
CA LYS A 326 -6.14 -10.33 23.18
C LYS A 326 -4.75 -10.86 23.52
N SER A 327 -4.27 -11.90 22.81
CA SER A 327 -2.88 -12.35 22.94
C SER A 327 -1.94 -11.20 22.59
N LYS A 328 -0.81 -11.08 23.29
CA LYS A 328 0.23 -10.09 22.95
C LYS A 328 1.05 -10.52 21.72
N TYR A 329 0.91 -11.76 21.28
CA TYR A 329 1.76 -12.36 20.27
C TYR A 329 0.98 -12.64 18.98
N CYS A 330 1.69 -12.64 17.86
CA CYS A 330 1.15 -13.11 16.59
C CYS A 330 1.20 -14.65 16.54
N GLY A 331 0.53 -15.26 15.56
CA GLY A 331 0.49 -16.73 15.43
C GLY A 331 1.87 -17.40 15.32
N LYS A 332 2.90 -16.70 14.83
CA LYS A 332 4.28 -17.22 14.80
C LYS A 332 4.95 -17.26 16.18
N HIS A 333 4.52 -16.42 17.10
CA HIS A 333 5.17 -16.23 18.41
C HIS A 333 4.26 -16.59 19.59
N GLN A 334 3.11 -17.23 19.34
CA GLN A 334 2.15 -17.60 20.38
C GLN A 334 2.77 -18.51 21.46
N HIS A 335 3.72 -19.37 21.09
CA HIS A 335 4.42 -20.25 22.03
C HIS A 335 5.31 -19.53 23.06
N HIS A 336 5.58 -18.22 22.88
CA HIS A 336 6.37 -17.44 23.83
C HIS A 336 5.54 -16.90 25.00
N GLU A 337 4.20 -16.95 24.92
CA GLU A 337 3.30 -16.44 25.97
C GLU A 337 3.51 -17.13 27.33
N SER A 338 4.01 -18.38 27.34
CA SER A 338 4.29 -19.18 28.54
C SER A 338 5.71 -19.03 29.11
N LYS A 339 6.62 -18.29 28.45
CA LYS A 339 8.06 -18.24 28.81
C LYS A 339 8.57 -16.87 29.25
N PHE A 340 7.73 -15.83 29.26
CA PHE A 340 8.17 -14.48 29.60
C PHE A 340 8.30 -14.29 31.11
N ASN A 341 9.49 -14.61 31.64
CA ASN A 341 9.94 -14.14 32.94
C ASN A 341 10.56 -12.74 32.74
N THR A 342 9.95 -11.71 33.32
CA THR A 342 10.24 -10.28 33.09
C THR A 342 11.67 -9.84 33.42
N ASP A 343 12.44 -10.66 34.15
CA ASP A 343 13.70 -10.24 34.75
C ASP A 343 14.93 -10.39 33.84
N LYS A 344 14.87 -11.22 32.78
CA LYS A 344 16.05 -11.47 31.91
C LYS A 344 16.27 -10.43 30.80
N LEU A 345 15.23 -9.68 30.42
CA LEU A 345 15.31 -8.70 29.31
C LEU A 345 15.91 -7.35 29.72
N GLN A 346 15.96 -7.03 31.01
CA GLN A 346 16.65 -5.83 31.50
C GLN A 346 18.18 -5.96 31.40
N GLN A 347 18.74 -7.18 31.52
CA GLN A 347 20.19 -7.37 31.56
C GLN A 347 20.87 -7.27 30.18
N GLN A 348 20.17 -7.59 29.09
CA GLN A 348 20.77 -7.56 27.73
C GLN A 348 20.81 -6.15 27.12
N LYS A 349 19.89 -5.25 27.50
CA LYS A 349 19.91 -3.83 27.09
C LYS A 349 21.06 -3.03 27.71
N ILE A 350 21.59 -3.48 28.84
CA ILE A 350 22.66 -2.80 29.57
C ILE A 350 24.03 -3.03 28.91
N PHE A 351 24.20 -4.00 28.00
CA PHE A 351 25.53 -4.40 27.55
C PHE A 351 26.04 -3.70 26.28
N ASP A 352 25.20 -3.40 25.28
CA ASP A 352 25.67 -2.81 24.02
C ASP A 352 25.71 -1.27 24.01
N GLU A 353 24.72 -0.58 24.59
CA GLU A 353 24.67 0.90 24.57
C GLU A 353 25.55 1.55 25.66
N ASN A 354 25.76 0.88 26.81
CA ASN A 354 26.67 1.38 27.86
C ASN A 354 28.15 1.26 27.48
N GLN A 355 28.53 0.35 26.59
CA GLN A 355 29.92 0.26 26.11
C GLN A 355 30.27 1.37 25.12
N ASP A 356 29.32 1.81 24.31
CA ASP A 356 29.53 2.88 23.33
C ASP A 356 29.53 4.28 23.99
N THR A 357 28.87 4.45 25.14
CA THR A 357 28.70 5.74 25.84
C THR A 357 29.64 5.96 27.03
N LYS A 358 30.34 4.93 27.52
CA LYS A 358 31.26 4.98 28.68
C LYS A 358 32.39 6.01 28.58
N TYR A 359 32.63 6.59 27.40
CA TYR A 359 33.75 7.47 27.08
C TYR A 359 33.46 8.97 27.17
N TYR A 360 32.25 9.39 27.57
CA TYR A 360 31.89 10.81 27.61
C TYR A 360 31.32 11.20 28.97
N THR A 361 32.18 11.79 29.81
CA THR A 361 31.91 12.23 31.19
C THR A 361 31.33 13.66 31.28
N ASP A 362 30.93 14.28 30.17
CA ASP A 362 30.33 15.61 30.19
C ASP A 362 28.85 15.54 30.56
N ALA A 363 28.53 16.12 31.71
CA ALA A 363 27.22 16.18 32.38
C ALA A 363 26.00 16.43 31.47
N ASP A 364 24.92 15.73 31.80
CA ASP A 364 23.50 16.11 31.66
C ASP A 364 23.09 16.78 30.33
N CYS A 365 23.18 16.05 29.22
CA CYS A 365 22.31 16.35 28.09
C CYS A 365 20.96 15.71 28.35
N ASN A 366 19.91 16.51 28.57
CA ASN A 366 18.54 16.08 28.89
C ASN A 366 17.80 15.39 27.72
N VAL A 367 18.54 14.81 26.78
CA VAL A 367 18.05 14.26 25.51
C VAL A 367 18.28 12.75 25.38
N SER A 368 18.90 12.09 26.38
CA SER A 368 18.92 10.63 26.42
C SER A 368 17.49 10.12 26.62
N ARG A 369 17.04 9.25 25.70
CA ARG A 369 15.70 8.63 25.70
C ARG A 369 15.76 7.15 26.14
N ASP A 370 16.86 6.73 26.78
CA ASP A 370 17.28 5.33 26.81
C ASP A 370 16.41 4.44 27.75
N ASP A 371 15.74 5.01 28.74
CA ASP A 371 15.15 4.22 29.84
C ASP A 371 13.64 3.98 29.80
N ARG A 372 12.92 4.53 28.82
CA ARG A 372 11.46 4.38 28.80
C ARG A 372 11.05 3.46 27.66
N PHE A 373 10.02 2.65 27.93
CA PHE A 373 9.25 1.91 26.93
C PHE A 373 9.85 0.55 26.50
N MET A 374 9.64 -0.49 27.31
CA MET A 374 9.83 -1.90 26.91
C MET A 374 8.50 -2.66 26.73
N SER A 375 7.38 -2.10 27.23
CA SER A 375 6.10 -2.81 27.38
C SER A 375 5.04 -2.50 26.31
N ARG A 376 5.31 -1.63 25.34
CA ARG A 376 4.27 -1.20 24.38
C ARG A 376 3.92 -2.32 23.39
N THR A 377 2.64 -2.68 23.28
CA THR A 377 2.10 -3.57 22.23
C THR A 377 1.66 -2.79 20.98
N THR A 378 2.17 -1.57 20.83
CA THR A 378 1.99 -0.70 19.67
C THR A 378 3.33 -0.37 19.04
N SER A 379 3.35 -0.08 17.74
CA SER A 379 4.53 0.45 17.06
C SER A 379 4.95 1.77 17.71
N TYR A 380 6.24 2.03 17.70
CA TYR A 380 6.83 3.31 18.08
C TYR A 380 6.75 4.34 16.96
N GLY A 381 6.03 4.01 15.88
CA GLY A 381 5.73 4.93 14.80
C GLY A 381 6.62 4.76 13.60
N ILE A 382 7.13 5.87 13.06
CA ILE A 382 7.90 5.87 11.81
C ILE A 382 9.05 6.88 11.88
N LEU A 383 10.22 6.45 11.44
CA LEU A 383 11.39 7.30 11.23
C LEU A 383 11.34 7.82 9.79
N ILE A 384 11.50 9.13 9.59
CA ILE A 384 11.38 9.75 8.27
C ILE A 384 12.61 10.60 8.02
N THR A 385 13.16 10.53 6.81
CA THR A 385 14.20 11.45 6.33
C THR A 385 13.67 12.31 5.21
N LEU A 386 13.82 13.62 5.36
CA LEU A 386 13.45 14.66 4.42
C LEU A 386 14.68 15.37 3.88
N LEU A 387 14.56 15.94 2.69
CA LEU A 387 15.39 17.07 2.29
C LEU A 387 14.82 18.35 2.92
N ASN A 388 15.66 19.37 3.10
CA ASN A 388 15.22 20.64 3.70
C ASN A 388 14.13 21.41 2.91
N CYS A 389 13.84 21.00 1.68
CA CYS A 389 12.70 21.49 0.91
C CYS A 389 11.36 20.79 1.25
N GLY A 390 11.37 19.81 2.16
CA GLY A 390 10.21 19.03 2.59
C GLY A 390 9.95 17.75 1.78
N VAL A 391 10.79 17.44 0.78
CA VAL A 391 10.69 16.20 0.00
C VAL A 391 11.12 15.01 0.86
N ILE A 392 10.26 14.00 0.97
CA ILE A 392 10.54 12.76 1.69
C ILE A 392 11.45 11.88 0.84
N VAL A 393 12.62 11.52 1.35
CA VAL A 393 13.57 10.67 0.62
C VAL A 393 13.65 9.25 1.16
N SER A 394 13.37 9.05 2.45
CA SER A 394 13.44 7.73 3.06
C SER A 394 12.54 7.66 4.28
N PHE A 395 12.08 6.46 4.61
CA PHE A 395 11.28 6.20 5.80
C PHE A 395 11.39 4.75 6.25
N GLU A 396 11.18 4.52 7.54
CA GLU A 396 11.23 3.20 8.14
C GLU A 396 10.32 3.08 9.36
N GLU A 397 9.50 2.04 9.40
CA GLU A 397 8.60 1.83 10.54
C GLU A 397 9.37 1.38 11.79
N LEU A 398 9.05 2.00 12.92
CA LEU A 398 9.66 1.71 14.21
C LEU A 398 8.79 0.73 14.99
N TYR A 399 9.16 -0.54 15.06
CA TYR A 399 8.48 -1.52 15.92
C TYR A 399 8.95 -1.46 17.38
N LEU A 400 10.22 -1.12 17.59
CA LEU A 400 10.82 -0.84 18.89
C LEU A 400 11.14 0.64 19.03
N CYS A 401 11.77 1.02 20.14
CA CYS A 401 12.24 2.38 20.36
C CYS A 401 13.13 2.88 19.21
N GLU A 402 13.15 4.20 19.07
CA GLU A 402 14.07 4.93 18.22
C GLU A 402 15.43 5.00 18.93
N SER A 403 16.26 3.98 18.75
CA SER A 403 17.64 3.99 19.27
C SER A 403 18.61 4.59 18.26
N THR A 404 19.77 5.08 18.74
CA THR A 404 20.82 5.60 17.86
C THR A 404 21.30 4.55 16.86
N THR A 405 21.36 3.27 17.24
CA THR A 405 21.70 2.17 16.31
C THR A 405 20.69 2.04 15.17
N ARG A 406 19.39 2.11 15.47
CA ARG A 406 18.34 2.00 14.43
C ARG A 406 18.30 3.24 13.54
N THR A 407 18.46 4.43 14.13
CA THR A 407 18.55 5.66 13.36
C THR A 407 19.80 5.65 12.47
N LEU A 408 20.94 5.16 12.95
CA LEU A 408 22.16 5.01 12.15
C LEU A 408 21.97 4.01 11.00
N TYR A 409 21.33 2.87 11.25
CA TYR A 409 20.96 1.92 10.19
C TYR A 409 20.10 2.57 9.11
N HIS A 410 19.06 3.32 9.51
CA HIS A 410 18.21 4.07 8.59
C HIS A 410 19.00 5.08 7.76
N TRP A 411 19.98 5.77 8.35
CA TRP A 411 20.84 6.72 7.64
C TRP A 411 21.73 6.04 6.60
N ILE A 412 22.37 4.94 6.98
CA ILE A 412 23.20 4.11 6.09
C ILE A 412 22.37 3.58 4.92
N LYS A 413 21.19 3.01 5.21
CA LYS A 413 20.24 2.52 4.20
C LYS A 413 19.78 3.63 3.26
N THR A 414 19.50 4.81 3.81
CA THR A 414 19.12 5.99 3.03
C THR A 414 20.24 6.39 2.07
N ILE A 415 21.49 6.46 2.54
CA ILE A 415 22.64 6.77 1.68
C ILE A 415 22.87 5.68 0.62
N ASN A 416 22.82 4.40 0.99
CA ASN A 416 22.97 3.30 0.04
C ASN A 416 21.94 3.38 -1.10
N ASN A 417 20.70 3.78 -0.79
CA ASN A 417 19.67 3.98 -1.79
C ASN A 417 19.87 5.27 -2.60
N TYR A 418 20.35 6.34 -1.97
CA TYR A 418 20.61 7.64 -2.58
C TYR A 418 21.77 7.58 -3.58
N SER A 419 22.87 6.91 -3.21
CA SER A 419 24.09 6.77 -4.01
C SER A 419 23.92 5.93 -5.28
N ARG A 420 22.78 5.25 -5.45
CA ARG A 420 22.45 4.55 -6.69
C ARG A 420 22.08 5.49 -7.84
N SER A 421 21.89 6.78 -7.55
CA SER A 421 21.71 7.80 -8.57
C SER A 421 23.03 8.57 -8.77
N THR A 422 23.59 8.49 -9.98
CA THR A 422 24.93 9.02 -10.31
C THR A 422 24.96 10.54 -10.49
N THR A 423 23.80 11.19 -10.64
CA THR A 423 23.70 12.63 -10.95
C THR A 423 23.55 13.51 -9.71
N ILE A 424 23.37 12.92 -8.52
CA ILE A 424 22.91 13.67 -7.35
C ILE A 424 24.06 13.96 -6.39
N ILE A 425 24.25 15.23 -6.09
CA ILE A 425 25.14 15.68 -5.03
C ILE A 425 24.51 15.34 -3.67
N MET A 426 25.22 14.57 -2.85
CA MET A 426 24.79 14.24 -1.48
C MET A 426 24.80 15.51 -0.61
N PRO A 427 23.76 15.75 0.21
CA PRO A 427 23.74 16.84 1.17
C PRO A 427 24.94 16.77 2.13
N ARG A 428 25.43 17.92 2.59
CA ARG A 428 26.60 17.98 3.50
C ARG A 428 26.21 17.85 4.96
N TYR A 429 24.94 18.12 5.27
CA TYR A 429 24.41 18.19 6.62
C TYR A 429 23.37 17.10 6.85
N TRP A 430 23.43 16.47 8.02
CA TRP A 430 22.37 15.62 8.55
C TRP A 430 21.83 16.23 9.84
N ILE A 431 20.55 16.62 9.82
CA ILE A 431 19.87 17.27 10.93
C ILE A 431 19.05 16.23 11.69
N TYR A 432 19.17 16.21 13.02
CA TYR A 432 18.47 15.27 13.90
C TYR A 432 18.33 15.84 15.31
N ASP A 433 17.26 15.52 16.05
CA ASP A 433 17.05 16.03 17.40
C ASP A 433 18.21 15.62 18.33
N ASN A 434 18.62 14.35 18.33
CA ASN A 434 19.74 13.82 19.10
C ASN A 434 21.02 13.66 18.26
N ALA A 435 21.29 14.61 17.36
CA ALA A 435 22.49 14.57 16.50
C ALA A 435 23.81 14.48 17.29
N CYS A 436 23.87 15.08 18.48
CA CYS A 436 25.04 14.96 19.35
C CYS A 436 25.24 13.53 19.85
N GLY A 437 24.19 12.83 20.28
CA GLY A 437 24.28 11.44 20.71
C GLY A 437 24.67 10.54 19.56
N MET A 438 24.05 10.75 18.39
CA MET A 438 24.39 10.05 17.16
C MET A 438 25.87 10.20 16.78
N LEU A 439 26.42 11.42 16.83
CA LEU A 439 27.82 11.69 16.50
C LEU A 439 28.78 10.94 17.44
N LEU A 440 28.45 10.90 18.74
CA LEU A 440 29.23 10.18 19.73
C LEU A 440 29.18 8.67 19.50
N THR A 441 27.98 8.11 19.30
CA THR A 441 27.78 6.68 18.99
C THR A 441 28.53 6.28 17.72
N PHE A 442 28.39 7.05 16.63
CA PHE A 442 29.06 6.77 15.37
C PHE A 442 30.58 6.76 15.52
N ASN A 443 31.16 7.78 16.17
CA ASN A 443 32.60 7.85 16.40
C ASN A 443 33.13 6.77 17.35
N ALA A 444 32.35 6.38 18.37
CA ALA A 444 32.71 5.27 19.26
C ALA A 444 32.78 3.95 18.48
N ARG A 445 31.76 3.67 17.65
CA ARG A 445 31.71 2.46 16.82
C ARG A 445 32.82 2.40 15.79
N LEU A 446 33.16 3.52 15.16
CA LEU A 446 34.32 3.62 14.25
C LEU A 446 35.63 3.28 14.97
N ARG A 447 35.89 3.90 16.13
CA ARG A 447 37.12 3.66 16.91
C ARG A 447 37.24 2.22 17.38
N ASN A 448 36.13 1.62 17.80
CA ASN A 448 36.08 0.26 18.32
C ASN A 448 35.92 -0.80 17.22
N GLN A 449 35.99 -0.43 15.93
CA GLN A 449 35.82 -1.33 14.78
C GLN A 449 34.51 -2.13 14.80
N ARG A 450 33.45 -1.55 15.39
CA ARG A 450 32.08 -2.12 15.47
C ARG A 450 31.19 -1.67 14.32
N ILE A 451 31.77 -1.04 13.31
CA ILE A 451 31.09 -0.67 12.08
C ILE A 451 32.01 -0.98 10.90
N ILE A 452 31.49 -1.70 9.91
CA ILE A 452 32.22 -1.98 8.66
C ILE A 452 32.23 -0.73 7.79
N ILE A 453 33.40 -0.34 7.29
CA ILE A 453 33.56 0.88 6.48
C ILE A 453 33.15 0.61 5.03
N THR A 454 31.85 0.76 4.76
CA THR A 454 31.28 0.73 3.39
C THR A 454 31.32 2.13 2.75
N PRO A 455 31.05 2.26 1.43
CA PRO A 455 30.92 3.58 0.79
C PRO A 455 29.90 4.50 1.48
N ALA A 456 28.79 3.97 2.00
CA ALA A 456 27.81 4.77 2.74
C ALA A 456 28.37 5.27 4.07
N VAL A 457 29.13 4.45 4.79
CA VAL A 457 29.79 4.87 6.04
C VAL A 457 30.85 5.94 5.77
N LYS A 458 31.65 5.80 4.70
CA LYS A 458 32.59 6.85 4.27
C LYS A 458 31.87 8.16 3.95
N GLN A 459 30.71 8.08 3.30
CA GLN A 459 29.89 9.25 3.04
C GLN A 459 29.38 9.89 4.35
N LEU A 460 28.90 9.09 5.32
CA LEU A 460 28.51 9.60 6.64
C LEU A 460 29.66 10.28 7.38
N GLN A 461 30.88 9.75 7.30
CA GLN A 461 32.07 10.38 7.89
C GLN A 461 32.34 11.78 7.33
N ASN A 462 31.97 12.03 6.08
CA ASN A 462 32.13 13.32 5.42
C ASN A 462 30.97 14.30 5.69
N MET A 463 29.87 13.84 6.30
CA MET A 463 28.71 14.66 6.63
C MET A 463 28.86 15.32 8.01
N ARG A 464 28.22 16.48 8.18
CA ARG A 464 28.12 17.19 9.45
C ARG A 464 26.81 16.83 10.13
N PHE A 465 26.88 16.28 11.35
CA PHE A 465 25.69 15.98 12.15
C PHE A 465 25.30 17.23 12.94
N VAL A 466 24.08 17.71 12.75
CA VAL A 466 23.61 19.00 13.27
C VAL A 466 22.31 18.79 14.05
N ILE A 467 22.19 19.45 15.19
CA ILE A 467 20.98 19.42 16.00
C ILE A 467 19.89 20.25 15.30
N ASP A 468 18.66 19.75 15.27
CA ASP A 468 17.53 20.59 14.85
C ASP A 468 17.45 21.84 15.73
N ARG A 469 17.39 23.02 15.10
CA ARG A 469 17.36 24.33 15.76
C ARG A 469 16.31 24.41 16.86
N PHE A 470 15.14 23.77 16.68
CA PHE A 470 14.09 23.73 17.69
C PHE A 470 14.53 23.08 19.01
N HIS A 471 15.34 22.02 18.93
CA HIS A 471 15.74 21.24 20.10
C HIS A 471 16.99 21.80 20.79
N MET A 472 17.72 22.71 20.15
CA MET A 472 19.05 23.20 20.58
C MET A 472 19.13 23.72 22.03
N GLU A 473 18.03 24.25 22.57
CA GLU A 473 17.94 24.71 23.95
C GLU A 473 18.17 23.59 24.98
N ASN A 474 17.75 22.36 24.66
CA ASN A 474 17.84 21.18 25.52
C ASN A 474 19.23 20.54 25.49
N HIS A 475 20.08 20.94 24.56
CA HIS A 475 21.43 20.40 24.41
C HIS A 475 22.48 21.24 25.13
N LYS A 476 23.10 20.65 26.16
CA LYS A 476 24.02 21.36 27.07
C LYS A 476 25.50 21.01 26.89
N ARG A 477 25.84 19.84 26.33
CA ARG A 477 27.26 19.40 26.19
C ARG A 477 28.09 20.36 25.34
N SER A 478 29.38 20.41 25.62
CA SER A 478 30.39 21.16 24.84
C SER A 478 30.30 20.87 23.33
N ILE A 479 30.24 19.59 22.96
CA ILE A 479 30.11 19.13 21.57
C ILE A 479 28.85 19.68 20.89
N CYS A 480 27.76 19.85 21.66
CA CYS A 480 26.52 20.38 21.14
C CYS A 480 26.70 21.81 20.64
N LYS A 481 27.40 22.64 21.40
CA LYS A 481 27.62 24.07 21.09
C LYS A 481 28.68 24.29 20.02
N ILE A 482 29.67 23.39 19.93
CA ILE A 482 30.84 23.55 19.05
C ILE A 482 30.65 22.87 17.70
N LYS A 483 30.22 21.60 17.67
CA LYS A 483 30.22 20.77 16.45
C LYS A 483 28.85 20.52 15.86
N THR A 484 27.79 20.52 16.66
CA THR A 484 26.45 20.16 16.16
C THR A 484 25.46 21.33 16.23
N ASN A 485 25.91 22.54 16.55
CA ASN A 485 25.04 23.73 16.61
C ASN A 485 24.79 24.25 15.19
N PRO A 486 23.53 24.31 14.72
CA PRO A 486 23.22 24.80 13.37
C PRO A 486 23.70 26.24 13.11
N SER A 487 23.76 27.08 14.15
CA SER A 487 24.18 28.49 14.04
C SER A 487 25.66 28.68 13.70
N LYS A 488 26.45 27.60 13.69
CA LYS A 488 27.86 27.61 13.27
C LYS A 488 28.05 27.43 11.77
N TYR A 489 26.97 27.18 11.02
CA TYR A 489 27.00 26.87 9.60
C TYR A 489 26.13 27.88 8.84
N HIS A 490 26.77 28.83 8.17
CA HIS A 490 26.08 29.90 7.43
C HIS A 490 25.10 29.36 6.38
N GLU A 491 25.41 28.22 5.76
CA GLU A 491 24.57 27.54 4.78
C GLU A 491 23.25 27.03 5.37
N LEU A 492 23.15 26.96 6.71
CA LEU A 492 21.95 26.53 7.41
C LEU A 492 21.09 27.69 7.93
N ASN A 493 21.49 28.95 7.75
CA ASN A 493 20.76 30.10 8.29
C ASN A 493 19.28 30.12 7.83
N ASP A 494 19.05 29.91 6.53
CA ASP A 494 17.72 29.91 5.89
C ASP A 494 17.15 28.51 5.65
N VAL A 495 17.74 27.49 6.28
CA VAL A 495 17.30 26.11 6.15
C VAL A 495 16.20 25.83 7.19
N ASN A 496 15.06 25.33 6.71
CA ASN A 496 13.99 24.84 7.58
C ASN A 496 14.41 23.53 8.24
N THR A 497 15.03 23.62 9.41
CA THR A 497 15.46 22.44 10.18
C THR A 497 14.29 21.65 10.79
N GLN A 498 13.11 22.28 10.90
CA GLN A 498 11.88 21.72 11.50
C GLN A 498 10.96 21.04 10.47
N ALA A 499 11.44 20.78 9.25
CA ALA A 499 10.62 20.20 8.18
C ALA A 499 9.99 18.86 8.60
N CYS A 500 10.70 18.05 9.41
CA CYS A 500 10.15 16.80 9.92
C CYS A 500 9.00 17.00 10.89
N GLU A 501 9.09 17.93 11.85
CA GLU A 501 7.98 18.16 12.80
C GLU A 501 6.72 18.66 12.07
N GLN A 502 6.90 19.53 11.06
CA GLN A 502 5.81 19.99 10.20
C GLN A 502 5.14 18.83 9.46
N LEU A 503 5.93 17.90 8.91
CA LEU A 503 5.39 16.70 8.29
C LEU A 503 4.73 15.77 9.32
N ASN A 504 5.34 15.59 10.49
CA ASN A 504 4.81 14.76 11.56
C ASN A 504 3.44 15.25 12.00
N ALA A 505 3.24 16.57 12.13
CA ALA A 505 1.93 17.18 12.38
C ALA A 505 0.87 16.74 11.36
N LYS A 506 1.23 16.67 10.07
CA LYS A 506 0.35 16.20 9.01
C LYS A 506 0.11 14.69 9.07
N ILE A 507 1.13 13.88 9.35
CA ILE A 507 1.00 12.41 9.45
C ILE A 507 0.11 12.01 10.62
N LYS A 508 0.13 12.76 11.72
CA LYS A 508 -0.73 12.53 12.89
C LYS A 508 -2.23 12.51 12.52
N GLN A 509 -2.64 13.26 11.49
CA GLN A 509 -4.02 13.25 11.00
C GLN A 509 -4.44 11.88 10.45
N TYR A 510 -3.50 11.06 9.99
CA TYR A 510 -3.72 9.71 9.44
C TYR A 510 -3.64 8.58 10.49
N GLN A 511 -3.45 8.88 11.78
CA GLN A 511 -3.27 7.87 12.84
C GLN A 511 -4.37 6.80 12.83
N ASN A 512 -5.62 7.22 12.67
CA ASN A 512 -6.77 6.31 12.62
C ASN A 512 -6.77 5.41 11.38
N ALA A 513 -6.21 5.88 10.25
CA ALA A 513 -6.02 5.01 9.10
C ALA A 513 -5.02 3.90 9.47
N PHE A 514 -3.86 4.25 10.03
CA PHE A 514 -2.76 3.31 10.29
C PHE A 514 -3.05 2.20 11.31
N SER A 515 -3.93 2.45 12.30
CA SER A 515 -4.17 1.53 13.42
C SER A 515 -4.60 0.11 12.99
N SER A 516 -5.28 0.00 11.84
CA SER A 516 -5.83 -1.25 11.30
C SER A 516 -4.87 -2.06 10.41
N TYR A 517 -3.70 -1.52 10.08
CA TYR A 517 -2.77 -2.19 9.16
C TYR A 517 -1.93 -3.24 9.89
N THR A 518 -1.55 -4.27 9.15
CA THR A 518 -0.53 -5.24 9.58
C THR A 518 0.74 -4.98 8.78
N ASP A 519 1.92 -5.34 9.30
CA ASP A 519 3.09 -5.52 8.44
C ASP A 519 2.78 -6.66 7.43
N PRO A 520 3.08 -6.52 6.12
CA PRO A 520 3.77 -5.41 5.43
C PRO A 520 2.88 -4.28 4.88
N LYS A 521 1.55 -4.34 5.05
CA LYS A 521 0.62 -3.36 4.48
C LYS A 521 0.87 -1.93 4.98
N SER A 522 1.30 -1.75 6.23
CA SER A 522 1.64 -0.44 6.79
C SER A 522 2.77 0.23 5.99
N ARG A 523 3.86 -0.51 5.72
CA ARG A 523 5.00 -0.04 4.91
C ARG A 523 4.56 0.37 3.49
N ILE A 524 3.71 -0.44 2.87
CA ILE A 524 3.15 -0.16 1.54
C ILE A 524 2.28 1.10 1.56
N PHE A 525 1.49 1.26 2.60
CA PHE A 525 0.63 2.41 2.74
C PHE A 525 1.45 3.70 2.97
N TYR A 526 2.51 3.66 3.79
CA TYR A 526 3.47 4.77 3.92
C TYR A 526 4.13 5.11 2.59
N LEU A 527 4.59 4.11 1.83
CA LEU A 527 5.18 4.29 0.50
C LEU A 527 4.24 5.09 -0.42
N ILE A 528 2.97 4.67 -0.50
CA ILE A 528 1.96 5.33 -1.34
C ILE A 528 1.69 6.75 -0.84
N LEU A 529 1.47 6.92 0.47
CA LEU A 529 1.14 8.20 1.08
C LEU A 529 2.25 9.23 0.88
N PHE A 530 3.50 8.84 1.13
CA PHE A 530 4.66 9.72 1.02
C PHE A 530 4.99 10.04 -0.44
N HIS A 531 4.79 9.08 -1.35
CA HIS A 531 4.90 9.35 -2.78
C HIS A 531 3.89 10.42 -3.21
N GLU A 532 2.63 10.31 -2.76
CA GLU A 532 1.63 11.34 -3.07
C GLU A 532 1.91 12.69 -2.41
N PHE A 533 2.48 12.71 -1.20
CA PHE A 533 2.91 13.96 -0.56
C PHE A 533 3.99 14.66 -1.38
N ASN A 534 4.99 13.90 -1.81
CA ASN A 534 6.05 14.42 -2.66
C ASN A 534 5.49 14.90 -4.00
N CYS A 535 4.65 14.12 -4.69
CA CYS A 535 3.96 14.54 -5.91
C CYS A 535 3.19 15.86 -5.73
N LYS A 536 2.46 16.01 -4.61
CA LYS A 536 1.74 17.26 -4.31
C LYS A 536 2.70 18.43 -4.11
N LEU A 537 3.78 18.23 -3.35
CA LEU A 537 4.80 19.26 -3.09
C LEU A 537 5.50 19.70 -4.39
N THR A 538 5.82 18.74 -5.25
CA THR A 538 6.49 18.98 -6.54
C THR A 538 5.52 19.31 -7.66
N LYS A 539 4.19 19.28 -7.44
CA LYS A 539 3.15 19.49 -8.45
C LYS A 539 3.25 18.48 -9.63
N ILE A 540 3.75 17.28 -9.37
CA ILE A 540 3.77 16.17 -10.32
C ILE A 540 2.45 15.40 -10.18
N SER A 541 1.83 15.02 -11.30
CA SER A 541 0.67 14.13 -11.25
C SER A 541 1.12 12.75 -10.77
N PRO A 542 0.57 12.22 -9.67
CA PRO A 542 0.90 10.87 -9.24
C PRO A 542 0.44 9.89 -10.33
N TYR A 543 1.34 9.00 -10.76
CA TYR A 543 1.07 7.91 -11.71
C TYR A 543 0.72 8.29 -13.16
N LYS A 544 0.96 9.54 -13.60
CA LYS A 544 1.04 9.83 -15.05
C LYS A 544 2.46 9.57 -15.53
N ASN A 545 2.60 8.93 -16.69
CA ASN A 545 3.87 8.38 -17.18
C ASN A 545 5.04 9.36 -17.05
N HIS A 546 6.11 8.89 -16.42
CA HIS A 546 7.32 9.65 -16.14
C HIS A 546 8.23 9.81 -17.36
N SER A 547 7.93 9.12 -18.46
CA SER A 547 8.70 9.13 -19.72
C SER A 547 8.91 10.53 -20.29
N ASN A 548 8.10 11.52 -19.90
CA ASN A 548 8.26 12.91 -20.32
C ASN A 548 9.22 13.73 -19.42
N TYR A 549 9.59 13.22 -18.24
CA TYR A 549 10.31 13.99 -17.22
C TYR A 549 11.70 13.46 -16.89
N VAL A 550 12.02 12.22 -17.26
CA VAL A 550 13.30 11.59 -16.94
C VAL A 550 13.88 10.99 -18.21
N LYS A 551 14.85 11.69 -18.81
CA LYS A 551 15.91 11.06 -19.60
C LYS A 551 16.88 10.47 -18.56
N MET A 552 16.65 9.23 -18.16
CA MET A 552 17.58 8.51 -17.27
C MET A 552 18.73 7.95 -18.08
#